data_AF-A0A846ERZ9-F1
#
_entry.id   AF-A0A846ERZ9-F1
#
_cell.length_a   1.000
_cell.length_b   1.000
_cell.length_c   1.000
_cell.angle_alpha   90.00
_cell.angle_beta   90.00
_cell.angle_gamma   90.00
#
_symmetry.space_group_name_H-M   'P 1'
#
loop_
_entity.id
_entity.type
_entity.pdbx_description
1 polymer ?
#
loop_
_entity_poly.entity_id
_entity_poly.type
_entity_poly.pdbx_seq_one_letter_code
_entity_poly.pdbx_strand_id
1 'polypeptide(L)'
;MTIHRVEYLLLFSVLKDGEFLKNVASDWRLCHTEVAAASDRLFQNGDILVLLTTKEGVRTPDVVLTLSQIKAALDGKLNMGYYLSPQGGARWEALCHPDWNWFYQQSTFYERRESYIICSRI
;
A
#
# COMPACT_ATOMS: atom_id res chain seq x y z
N MET A 1 -1.10 19.65 4.15
CA MET A 1 -2.10 18.56 4.18
C MET A 1 -1.76 17.66 5.37
N THR A 2 -2.66 17.48 6.33
CA THR A 2 -2.37 16.71 7.55
C THR A 2 -2.73 15.25 7.31
N ILE A 3 -1.75 14.35 7.27
CA ILE A 3 -2.00 12.91 7.19
C ILE A 3 -2.05 12.28 8.58
N HIS A 4 -2.98 11.35 8.80
CA HIS A 4 -3.01 10.57 10.04
C HIS A 4 -1.85 9.58 10.08
N ARG A 5 -1.23 9.39 11.26
CA ARG A 5 -0.07 8.50 11.45
C ARG A 5 -0.26 7.12 10.82
N VAL A 6 -1.44 6.51 10.94
CA VAL A 6 -1.72 5.17 10.40
C VAL A 6 -1.73 5.17 8.87
N GLU A 7 -2.27 6.20 8.23
CA GLU A 7 -2.25 6.33 6.77
C GLU A 7 -0.82 6.53 6.26
N TYR A 8 -0.01 7.34 6.95
CA TYR A 8 1.41 7.48 6.63
C TYR A 8 2.14 6.13 6.70
N LEU A 9 1.92 5.34 7.75
CA LEU A 9 2.55 4.03 7.91
C LEU A 9 2.09 3.05 6.83
N LEU A 10 0.81 3.07 6.45
CA LEU A 10 0.28 2.25 5.35
C LEU A 10 0.92 2.59 4.00
N LEU A 11 1.07 3.89 3.69
CA LEU A 11 1.73 4.33 2.45
C LEU A 11 3.22 3.96 2.46
N PHE A 12 3.91 4.17 3.59
CA PHE A 12 5.32 3.83 3.75
C PHE A 12 5.59 2.32 3.66
N SER A 13 4.71 1.49 4.21
CA SER A 13 4.88 0.03 4.22
C SER A 13 4.90 -0.60 2.82
N VAL A 14 4.19 -0.02 1.84
CA VAL A 14 4.22 -0.53 0.44
C VAL A 14 5.62 -0.56 -0.15
N LEU A 15 6.50 0.31 0.34
CA LEU A 15 7.85 0.49 -0.18
C LEU A 15 8.83 -0.61 0.25
N LYS A 16 8.42 -1.50 1.17
CA LYS A 16 9.28 -2.52 1.80
C LYS A 16 9.20 -3.91 1.16
N ASP A 17 8.85 -3.99 -0.13
CA ASP A 17 8.48 -5.21 -0.87
C ASP A 17 7.11 -5.78 -0.46
N GLY A 18 6.13 -5.64 -1.36
CA GLY A 18 4.85 -6.36 -1.37
C GLY A 18 4.18 -6.56 0.00
N GLU A 19 3.51 -5.53 0.52
CA GLU A 19 3.02 -5.57 1.89
C GLU A 19 1.57 -6.02 2.09
N PHE A 20 1.30 -6.66 3.23
CA PHE A 20 -0.03 -7.11 3.65
C PHE A 20 -0.53 -6.28 4.84
N LEU A 21 -1.82 -5.94 4.88
CA LEU A 21 -2.39 -5.12 5.96
C LEU A 21 -2.13 -5.70 7.37
N LYS A 22 -2.16 -7.02 7.52
CA LYS A 22 -1.88 -7.72 8.78
C LYS A 22 -0.44 -7.51 9.26
N ASN A 23 0.52 -7.42 8.33
CA ASN A 23 1.93 -7.21 8.64
C ASN A 23 2.13 -5.77 9.13
N VAL A 24 1.54 -4.78 8.44
CA VAL A 24 1.55 -3.38 8.89
C VAL A 24 0.99 -3.23 10.30
N ALA A 25 -0.13 -3.90 10.61
CA ALA A 25 -0.71 -3.87 11.96
C ALA A 25 0.28 -4.44 13.00
N SER A 26 0.91 -5.57 12.70
CA SER A 26 1.88 -6.24 13.56
C SER A 26 3.16 -5.43 13.77
N ASP A 27 3.81 -5.03 12.67
CA ASP A 27 5.12 -4.37 12.65
C ASP A 27 5.10 -3.04 13.43
N TRP A 28 4.00 -2.30 13.30
CA TRP A 28 3.83 -1.01 13.94
C TRP A 28 2.99 -1.05 15.23
N ARG A 29 2.60 -2.26 15.68
CA ARG A 29 1.78 -2.50 16.88
C ARG A 29 0.50 -1.65 16.89
N LEU A 30 -0.18 -1.61 15.75
CA LEU A 30 -1.43 -0.88 15.57
C LEU A 30 -2.63 -1.79 15.80
N CYS A 31 -3.75 -1.24 16.28
CA CYS A 31 -4.96 -2.04 16.41
C CYS A 31 -5.65 -2.22 15.05
N HIS A 32 -6.30 -3.38 14.85
CA HIS A 32 -6.94 -3.70 13.57
C HIS A 32 -8.06 -2.71 13.21
N THR A 33 -8.74 -2.12 14.18
CA THR A 33 -9.81 -1.13 13.93
C THR A 33 -9.26 0.16 13.32
N GLU A 34 -8.12 0.66 13.82
CA GLU A 34 -7.44 1.84 13.26
C GLU A 34 -6.93 1.57 11.86
N VAL A 35 -6.28 0.41 11.65
CA VAL A 35 -5.76 0.02 10.33
C VAL A 35 -6.91 -0.17 9.34
N ALA A 36 -8.02 -0.78 9.75
CA ALA A 36 -9.19 -0.96 8.90
C ALA A 36 -9.78 0.39 8.45
N ALA A 37 -9.98 1.32 9.38
CA ALA A 37 -10.53 2.64 9.07
C ALA A 37 -9.60 3.47 8.18
N ALA A 38 -8.28 3.43 8.41
CA ALA A 38 -7.31 4.13 7.58
C ALA A 38 -7.21 3.51 6.18
N SER A 39 -7.15 2.18 6.09
CA SER A 39 -7.09 1.47 4.81
C SER A 39 -8.33 1.73 3.97
N ASP A 40 -9.52 1.70 4.59
CA ASP A 40 -10.78 1.98 3.90
C ASP A 40 -10.76 3.37 3.26
N ARG A 41 -10.30 4.40 3.98
CA ARG A 41 -10.14 5.74 3.40
C ARG A 41 -9.14 5.77 2.25
N LEU A 42 -7.98 5.12 2.39
CA LEU A 42 -6.98 5.08 1.31
C LEU A 42 -7.49 4.34 0.08
N PHE A 43 -8.25 3.26 0.25
CA PHE A 43 -8.89 2.52 -0.83
C PHE A 43 -9.97 3.37 -1.53
N GLN A 44 -10.87 4.02 -0.76
CA GLN A 44 -11.93 4.87 -1.31
C GLN A 44 -11.38 6.12 -2.01
N ASN A 45 -10.28 6.66 -1.51
CA ASN A 45 -9.59 7.77 -2.16
C ASN A 45 -8.83 7.33 -3.41
N GLY A 46 -8.63 6.03 -3.64
CA GLY A 46 -7.82 5.52 -4.74
C GLY A 46 -6.32 5.65 -4.53
N ASP A 47 -5.86 5.84 -3.29
CA ASP A 47 -4.43 5.94 -2.97
C ASP A 47 -3.75 4.56 -2.99
N ILE A 48 -4.46 3.51 -2.58
CA ILE A 48 -3.96 2.13 -2.57
C ILE A 48 -4.89 1.18 -3.31
N LEU A 49 -4.32 0.14 -3.90
CA LEU A 49 -5.01 -0.88 -4.69
C LEU A 49 -4.45 -2.26 -4.38
N VAL A 50 -5.18 -3.31 -4.78
CA VAL A 50 -4.77 -4.71 -4.60
C VAL A 50 -4.69 -5.42 -5.94
N LEU A 51 -3.71 -6.32 -6.06
CA LEU A 51 -3.63 -7.30 -7.13
C LEU A 51 -4.26 -8.61 -6.65
N LEU A 52 -5.46 -8.93 -7.15
CA LEU A 52 -6.05 -10.25 -6.89
C LEU A 52 -5.40 -11.28 -7.79
N THR A 53 -5.06 -12.44 -7.21
CA THR A 53 -4.62 -13.61 -7.98
C THR A 53 -5.55 -14.77 -7.66
N THR A 54 -6.25 -15.30 -8.66
CA THR A 54 -7.11 -16.47 -8.48
C THR A 54 -6.28 -17.74 -8.34
N LYS A 55 -6.91 -18.87 -7.96
CA LYS A 55 -6.22 -20.16 -7.85
C LYS A 55 -5.64 -20.63 -9.19
N GLU A 56 -6.26 -20.22 -10.27
CA GLU A 56 -5.88 -20.49 -11.66
C GLU A 56 -4.75 -19.55 -12.14
N GLY A 57 -4.25 -18.67 -11.28
CA GLY A 57 -3.19 -17.73 -11.58
C GLY A 57 -3.65 -16.47 -12.34
N VAL A 58 -4.96 -16.29 -12.54
CA VAL A 58 -5.50 -15.09 -13.18
C VAL A 58 -5.28 -13.89 -12.28
N ARG A 59 -4.63 -12.86 -12.82
CA ARG A 59 -4.31 -11.62 -12.12
C ARG A 59 -5.32 -10.54 -12.47
N THR A 60 -6.01 -10.01 -11.47
CA THR A 60 -6.90 -8.85 -11.61
C THR A 60 -6.28 -7.68 -10.84
N PRO A 61 -5.64 -6.73 -11.54
CA PRO A 61 -5.05 -5.55 -10.90
C PRO A 61 -6.13 -4.55 -10.48
N ASP A 62 -5.70 -3.53 -9.74
CA ASP A 62 -6.45 -2.31 -9.45
C ASP A 62 -7.76 -2.55 -8.69
N VAL A 63 -7.78 -3.54 -7.80
CA VAL A 63 -8.96 -3.86 -7.00
C VAL A 63 -9.00 -3.03 -5.73
N VAL A 64 -10.16 -2.41 -5.49
CA VAL A 64 -10.50 -1.70 -4.25
C VAL A 64 -11.21 -2.68 -3.31
N LEU A 65 -10.72 -2.80 -2.07
CA LEU A 65 -11.34 -3.67 -1.08
C LEU A 65 -12.48 -2.96 -0.36
N THR A 66 -13.53 -3.72 -0.06
CA THR A 66 -14.58 -3.30 0.87
C THR A 66 -14.10 -3.40 2.32
N LEU A 67 -14.72 -2.66 3.24
CA LEU A 67 -14.37 -2.72 4.67
C LEU A 67 -14.42 -4.14 5.27
N SER A 68 -15.35 -5.00 4.82
CA SER A 68 -15.42 -6.39 5.27
C SER A 68 -14.23 -7.22 4.79
N GLN A 69 -13.79 -7.02 3.54
CA GLN A 69 -12.60 -7.66 2.99
C GLN A 69 -11.32 -7.15 3.66
N ILE A 70 -11.23 -5.86 3.97
CA ILE A 70 -10.13 -5.26 4.74
C ILE A 70 -10.00 -5.93 6.11
N LYS A 71 -11.12 -6.09 6.84
CA LYS A 71 -11.13 -6.80 8.13
C LYS A 71 -10.72 -8.26 7.98
N ALA A 72 -11.21 -8.96 6.95
CA ALA A 72 -10.79 -10.33 6.67
C ALA A 72 -9.28 -10.44 6.36
N ALA A 73 -8.71 -9.44 5.68
CA ALA A 73 -7.27 -9.40 5.40
C ALA A 73 -6.44 -9.17 6.67
N LEU A 74 -6.88 -8.29 7.55
CA LEU A 74 -6.26 -8.06 8.86
C LEU A 74 -6.32 -9.30 9.75
N ASP A 75 -7.42 -10.06 9.70
CA ASP A 75 -7.56 -11.34 10.41
C ASP A 75 -6.75 -12.48 9.77
N GLY A 76 -6.03 -12.23 8.67
CA GLY A 76 -5.28 -13.26 7.94
C GLY A 76 -6.14 -14.25 7.16
N LYS A 77 -7.46 -14.04 7.09
CA LYS A 77 -8.40 -14.87 6.32
C LYS A 77 -8.34 -14.58 4.82
N LEU A 78 -7.78 -13.43 4.45
CA LEU A 78 -7.64 -12.98 3.08
C LEU A 78 -6.20 -12.51 2.85
N ASN A 79 -5.40 -13.34 2.16
CA ASN A 79 -3.98 -13.07 1.98
C ASN A 79 -3.75 -12.25 0.71
N MET A 80 -3.85 -10.93 0.82
CA MET A 80 -3.71 -10.03 -0.33
C MET A 80 -2.77 -8.88 0.00
N GLY A 81 -1.75 -8.72 -0.85
CA GLY A 81 -0.85 -7.58 -0.79
C GLY A 81 -1.48 -6.36 -1.45
N TYR A 82 -1.12 -5.17 -0.98
CA TYR A 82 -1.57 -3.91 -1.56
C TYR A 82 -0.39 -3.09 -2.08
N TYR A 83 -0.67 -2.19 -3.02
CA TYR A 83 0.33 -1.30 -3.63
C TYR A 83 -0.23 0.11 -3.80
N LEU A 84 0.67 1.08 -4.03
CA LEU A 84 0.32 2.48 -4.30
C LEU A 84 -0.18 2.61 -5.73
N SER A 85 -1.33 3.26 -5.90
CA SER A 85 -1.70 3.78 -7.21
C SER A 85 -0.79 4.97 -7.60
N PRO A 86 -0.82 5.48 -8.84
CA PRO A 86 -0.17 6.74 -9.18
C PRO A 86 -0.59 7.90 -8.27
N GLN A 87 -1.86 7.93 -7.85
CA GLN A 87 -2.35 8.95 -6.92
C GLN A 87 -1.77 8.78 -5.51
N GLY A 88 -1.73 7.55 -4.98
CA GLY A 88 -1.12 7.29 -3.68
C GLY A 88 0.39 7.56 -3.69
N GLY A 89 1.03 7.30 -4.82
CA GLY A 89 2.40 7.72 -5.11
C GLY A 89 2.58 9.22 -4.99
N ALA A 90 1.81 10.02 -5.73
CA ALA A 90 1.85 11.49 -5.64
C ALA A 90 1.55 12.00 -4.22
N ARG A 91 0.62 11.34 -3.51
CA ARG A 91 0.33 11.64 -2.10
C ARG A 91 1.53 11.37 -1.20
N TRP A 92 2.26 10.28 -1.44
CA TRP A 92 3.50 9.96 -0.73
C TRP A 92 4.63 10.96 -1.07
N GLU A 93 4.81 11.33 -2.34
CA GLU A 93 5.77 12.35 -2.78
C GLU A 93 5.55 13.66 -2.04
N ALA A 94 4.30 14.12 -1.95
CA ALA A 94 3.96 15.37 -1.25
C ALA A 94 4.28 15.34 0.26
N LEU A 95 4.40 14.16 0.86
CA LEU A 95 4.69 14.00 2.30
C LEU A 95 6.18 13.91 2.59
N CYS A 96 6.94 13.26 1.72
CA CYS A 96 8.33 12.92 1.99
C CYS A 96 9.31 13.62 1.04
N HIS A 97 8.80 14.32 0.02
CA HIS A 97 9.54 14.87 -1.11
C HIS A 97 10.37 13.90 -1.99
N PRO A 98 10.11 12.57 -2.07
CA PRO A 98 10.74 11.72 -3.08
C PRO A 98 10.11 11.91 -4.47
N ASP A 99 10.79 11.43 -5.52
CA ASP A 99 10.25 11.32 -6.89
C ASP A 99 9.78 9.87 -7.15
N TRP A 100 8.46 9.65 -7.06
CA TRP A 100 7.74 8.40 -7.32
C TRP A 100 7.69 8.05 -8.81
N ASN A 101 7.62 9.04 -9.70
CA ASN A 101 7.59 8.78 -11.15
C ASN A 101 8.84 8.03 -11.60
N TRP A 102 9.99 8.37 -11.01
CA TRP A 102 11.24 7.66 -11.25
C TRP A 102 11.17 6.17 -10.81
N PHE A 103 10.50 5.88 -9.68
CA PHE A 103 10.31 4.52 -9.17
C PHE A 103 9.30 3.70 -9.98
N TYR A 104 8.13 4.28 -10.29
CA TYR A 104 7.07 3.61 -11.04
C TYR A 104 7.56 3.16 -12.43
N GLN A 105 8.33 4.00 -13.12
CA GLN A 105 8.95 3.64 -14.40
C GLN A 105 9.95 2.48 -14.23
N GLN A 106 10.87 2.53 -13.26
CA GLN A 106 11.82 1.42 -13.01
C GLN A 106 11.10 0.09 -12.71
N SER A 107 10.06 0.13 -11.88
CA SER A 107 9.28 -1.06 -11.49
C SER A 107 8.46 -1.68 -12.62
N THR A 108 8.09 -0.90 -13.64
CA THR A 108 7.37 -1.39 -14.83
C THR A 108 8.30 -1.93 -15.92
N PHE A 109 9.61 -1.60 -15.86
CA PHE A 109 10.63 -2.11 -16.80
C PHE A 109 11.49 -3.27 -16.24
N TYR A 110 11.50 -3.51 -14.92
CA TYR A 110 12.34 -4.55 -14.31
C TYR A 110 11.53 -5.62 -13.55
N GLU A 111 11.54 -6.84 -14.09
CA GLU A 111 11.44 -8.03 -13.24
C GLU A 111 12.61 -8.03 -12.24
N ARG A 112 12.28 -7.87 -10.95
CA ARG A 112 13.15 -8.07 -9.77
C ARG A 112 14.56 -7.45 -9.84
N ARG A 113 14.75 -6.32 -9.14
CA ARG A 113 15.71 -6.22 -8.01
C ARG A 113 15.56 -4.89 -7.28
N GLU A 114 15.60 -5.01 -5.95
CA GLU A 114 15.67 -3.98 -4.89
C GLU A 114 15.87 -2.54 -5.38
N SER A 115 14.77 -1.80 -5.49
CA SER A 115 14.79 -0.36 -5.73
C SER A 115 14.60 0.35 -4.39
N TYR A 116 15.70 0.79 -3.77
CA TYR A 116 15.64 1.59 -2.54
C TYR A 116 15.13 3.00 -2.85
N ILE A 117 14.09 3.45 -2.15
CA ILE A 117 13.61 4.83 -2.24
C ILE A 117 14.55 5.73 -1.45
N ILE A 118 15.33 6.54 -2.16
CA ILE A 118 16.17 7.57 -1.56
C ILE A 118 15.31 8.81 -1.35
N CYS A 119 14.90 9.07 -0.11
CA CYS A 119 14.35 10.38 0.26
C CYS A 119 15.49 11.41 0.23
N SER A 120 15.36 12.47 -0.58
CA SER A 120 16.23 13.64 -0.50
C SER A 120 15.98 14.35 0.84
N ARG A 121 17.02 14.48 1.67
CA ARG A 121 16.95 15.29 2.89
C ARG A 121 16.84 16.77 2.49
N ILE A 122 15.93 17.47 3.18
CA ILE A 122 15.86 18.94 3.25
C ILE A 122 17.17 19.48 3.85
#